data_AF-A0AAJ0ADT9-F1
#
_entry.id   AF-A0AAJ0ADT9-F1
#
_cell.length_a   1.000
_cell.length_b   1.000
_cell.length_c   1.000
_cell.angle_alpha   90.00
_cell.angle_beta   90.00
_cell.angle_gamma   90.00
#
_symmetry.space_group_name_H-M   'P 1'
#
loop_
_entity.id
_entity.type
_entity.pdbx_description
1 polymer ?
#
loop_
_entity_poly.entity_id
_entity_poly.type
_entity_poly.pdbx_seq_one_letter_code
_entity_poly.pdbx_strand_id
1 'polypeptide(L)'
;MAHKMKLLMEEKGIADARIPRLYYDAFQIVIAKGDEARANVFAERASVERPIMEGSDSAVVHRLNKYATNPSSHVLHGTSKQWRQGVNKIPQGLNEQDFEKWLWRLPT
;
A
#
# COMPACT_ATOMS: atom_id res chain seq x y z
N MET A 1 10.56 -9.79 -6.51
CA MET A 1 10.04 -9.75 -7.90
C MET A 1 9.07 -8.59 -8.13
N ALA A 2 8.02 -8.43 -7.31
CA ALA A 2 6.99 -7.44 -7.57
C ALA A 2 7.45 -5.96 -7.58
N HIS A 3 8.32 -5.55 -6.65
CA HIS A 3 8.89 -4.18 -6.64
C HIS A 3 9.70 -3.86 -7.92
N LYS A 4 10.46 -4.82 -8.44
CA LYS A 4 11.19 -4.65 -9.72
C LYS A 4 10.24 -4.50 -10.91
N MET A 5 9.14 -5.24 -10.91
CA MET A 5 8.12 -5.14 -11.97
C MET A 5 7.48 -3.75 -11.99
N LYS A 6 7.15 -3.19 -10.82
CA LYS A 6 6.62 -1.83 -10.69
C LYS A 6 7.52 -0.79 -11.39
N LEU A 7 8.82 -0.77 -11.05
CA LEU A 7 9.78 0.19 -11.60
C LEU A 7 9.85 0.15 -13.13
N LEU A 8 9.87 -1.06 -13.71
CA LEU A 8 9.88 -1.27 -15.17
C LEU A 8 8.61 -0.78 -15.86
N MET A 9 7.46 -0.81 -15.19
CA MET A 9 6.19 -0.38 -15.75
C MET A 9 6.04 1.14 -15.71
N GLU A 10 6.52 1.77 -14.64
CA GLU A 10 6.61 3.23 -14.51
C GLU A 10 7.54 3.82 -15.56
N GLU A 11 8.73 3.23 -15.76
CA GLU A 11 9.68 3.64 -16.81
C GLU A 11 9.05 3.60 -18.22
N LYS A 12 8.15 2.64 -18.46
CA LYS A 12 7.49 2.45 -19.77
C LYS A 12 6.15 3.17 -19.92
N GLY A 13 5.70 3.92 -18.92
CA GLY A 13 4.44 4.65 -18.96
C GLY A 13 3.20 3.74 -19.11
N ILE A 14 3.28 2.50 -18.63
CA ILE A 14 2.18 1.52 -18.78
C ILE A 14 1.25 1.64 -17.57
N ALA A 15 0.06 2.22 -17.77
CA ALA A 15 -1.03 2.12 -16.82
C ALA A 15 -1.61 0.70 -16.82
N ASP A 16 -1.53 0.00 -15.70
CA ASP A 16 -1.82 -1.43 -15.62
C ASP A 16 -2.40 -1.83 -14.26
N ALA A 17 -3.42 -2.69 -14.30
CA ALA A 17 -4.09 -3.26 -13.11
C ALA A 17 -3.14 -3.87 -12.08
N ARG A 18 -1.99 -4.35 -12.53
CA ARG A 18 -0.98 -4.99 -11.69
C ARG A 18 -0.40 -4.02 -10.66
N ILE A 19 -0.34 -2.71 -10.92
CA ILE A 19 0.19 -1.72 -9.97
C ILE A 19 -0.75 -1.53 -8.77
N PRO A 20 -2.02 -1.09 -8.93
CA PRO A 20 -2.94 -0.98 -7.79
C PRO A 20 -3.21 -2.34 -7.13
N ARG A 21 -3.17 -3.44 -7.90
CA ARG A 21 -3.29 -4.79 -7.34
C ARG A 21 -2.10 -5.14 -6.44
N LEU A 22 -0.87 -4.85 -6.88
CA LEU A 22 0.33 -5.07 -6.08
C LEU A 22 0.26 -4.32 -4.75
N TYR A 23 -0.12 -3.05 -4.78
CA TYR A 23 -0.29 -2.27 -3.55
C TYR A 23 -1.37 -2.86 -2.65
N TYR A 24 -2.49 -3.32 -3.21
CA TYR A 24 -3.54 -3.98 -2.42
C TYR A 24 -3.10 -5.32 -1.82
N ASP A 25 -2.37 -6.15 -2.56
CA ASP A 25 -1.83 -7.41 -2.04
C ASP A 25 -0.79 -7.13 -0.92
N ALA A 26 0.08 -6.12 -1.10
CA ALA A 26 1.03 -5.70 -0.08
C ALA A 26 0.32 -5.20 1.19
N PHE A 27 -0.72 -4.38 1.03
CA PHE A 27 -1.62 -3.95 2.11
C PHE A 27 -2.17 -5.14 2.90
N GLN A 28 -2.72 -6.14 2.22
CA GLN A 28 -3.30 -7.33 2.87
C GLN A 28 -2.26 -8.09 3.70
N ILE A 29 -1.03 -8.20 3.21
CA ILE A 29 0.07 -8.86 3.93
C ILE A 29 0.41 -8.09 5.21
N VAL A 30 0.63 -6.78 5.11
CA VAL A 30 1.09 -5.98 6.27
C VAL A 30 -0.01 -5.81 7.31
N ILE A 31 -1.28 -5.64 6.90
CA ILE A 31 -2.40 -5.51 7.84
C ILE A 31 -2.67 -6.84 8.57
N ALA A 32 -2.50 -7.98 7.88
CA ALA A 32 -2.56 -9.29 8.52
C ALA A 32 -1.47 -9.49 9.59
N LYS A 33 -0.35 -8.78 9.48
CA LYS A 33 0.77 -8.79 10.43
C LYS A 33 0.68 -7.69 11.50
N GLY A 34 -0.37 -6.87 11.47
CA GLY A 34 -0.63 -5.78 12.42
C GLY A 34 0.14 -4.49 12.15
N ASP A 35 0.77 -4.34 10.98
CA ASP A 35 1.51 -3.13 10.60
C ASP A 35 0.56 -2.13 9.93
N GLU A 36 -0.10 -1.30 10.74
CA GLU A 36 -1.06 -0.31 10.27
C GLU A 36 -0.36 0.86 9.54
N ALA A 37 0.89 1.16 9.88
CA ALA A 37 1.67 2.23 9.24
C ALA A 37 1.90 1.95 7.75
N ARG A 38 2.43 0.77 7.41
CA ARG A 38 2.61 0.40 6.00
C ARG A 38 1.28 0.13 5.32
N ALA A 39 0.30 -0.42 6.04
CA ALA A 39 -1.02 -0.69 5.48
C ALA A 39 -1.69 0.59 4.97
N ASN A 40 -1.64 1.67 5.77
CA ASN A 40 -2.15 2.98 5.38
C ASN A 40 -1.55 3.46 4.05
N VAL A 41 -0.22 3.45 3.93
CA VAL A 41 0.49 3.92 2.72
C VAL A 41 0.18 3.04 1.51
N PHE A 42 0.14 1.71 1.66
CA PHE A 42 -0.21 0.83 0.55
C PHE A 42 -1.66 0.98 0.10
N ALA A 43 -2.60 1.18 1.02
CA ALA A 43 -3.99 1.43 0.67
C ALA A 43 -4.18 2.76 -0.06
N GLU A 44 -3.47 3.81 0.36
CA GLU A 44 -3.45 5.11 -0.32
C GLU A 44 -2.88 5.00 -1.73
N ARG A 45 -1.72 4.36 -1.91
CA ARG A 45 -1.15 4.17 -3.25
C ARG A 45 -2.03 3.33 -4.16
N ALA A 46 -2.69 2.31 -3.61
CA ALA A 46 -3.69 1.56 -4.37
C ALA A 46 -4.87 2.44 -4.78
N SER A 47 -5.28 3.40 -3.94
CA SER A 47 -6.45 4.27 -4.20
C SER A 47 -6.16 5.40 -5.18
N VAL A 48 -4.90 5.85 -5.27
CA VAL A 48 -4.45 6.84 -6.25
C VAL A 48 -4.36 6.25 -7.65
N GLU A 49 -3.91 5.00 -7.79
CA GLU A 49 -3.72 4.35 -9.09
C GLU A 49 -5.02 3.76 -9.69
N ARG A 50 -5.96 3.33 -8.84
CA ARG A 50 -7.21 2.67 -9.30
C ARG A 50 -8.18 3.52 -10.12
N PRO A 51 -8.34 4.84 -9.87
CA PRO A 51 -9.19 5.70 -10.67
C PRO A 51 -8.83 5.71 -12.16
N ILE A 52 -7.54 5.51 -12.49
CA ILE A 52 -7.06 5.41 -13.89
C ILE A 52 -7.75 4.27 -14.63
N MET A 53 -8.19 3.23 -13.91
CA MET A 53 -8.76 2.02 -14.48
C MET A 53 -10.27 1.90 -14.30
N GLU A 54 -10.75 2.22 -13.11
CA GLU A 54 -12.13 1.93 -12.68
C GLU A 54 -12.98 3.20 -12.53
N GLY A 55 -12.36 4.38 -12.67
CA GLY A 55 -12.98 5.66 -12.33
C GLY A 55 -12.97 5.94 -10.83
N SER A 56 -13.01 7.24 -10.48
CA SER A 56 -12.98 7.73 -9.10
C SER A 56 -14.16 7.23 -8.26
N ASP A 57 -15.31 7.03 -8.89
CA ASP A 57 -16.58 6.74 -8.23
C ASP A 57 -16.82 5.23 -8.04
N SER A 58 -15.82 4.42 -8.36
CA SER A 58 -15.91 2.97 -8.19
C SER A 58 -15.97 2.59 -6.70
N ALA A 59 -16.79 1.57 -6.39
CA ALA A 59 -16.88 1.01 -5.05
C ALA A 59 -15.52 0.49 -4.53
N VAL A 60 -14.60 0.18 -5.44
CA VAL A 60 -13.25 -0.27 -5.15
C VAL A 60 -12.38 0.90 -4.64
N VAL A 61 -12.40 2.05 -5.32
CA VAL A 61 -11.69 3.27 -4.88
C VAL A 61 -12.19 3.72 -3.51
N HIS A 62 -13.51 3.77 -3.29
CA HIS A 62 -14.08 4.15 -1.99
C HIS A 62 -13.61 3.23 -0.86
N ARG A 63 -13.54 1.93 -1.11
CA ARG A 63 -13.08 0.95 -0.12
C ARG A 63 -11.61 1.12 0.22
N LEU A 64 -10.77 1.37 -0.79
CA LEU A 64 -9.36 1.64 -0.56
C LEU A 64 -9.13 2.95 0.19
N ASN A 65 -9.89 4.01 -0.12
CA ASN A 65 -9.85 5.25 0.66
C ASN A 65 -10.22 5.00 2.12
N LYS A 66 -11.25 4.18 2.39
CA LYS A 66 -11.59 3.77 3.76
C LYS A 66 -10.42 3.04 4.44
N TYR A 67 -9.69 2.17 3.72
CA TYR A 67 -8.52 1.48 4.26
C TYR A 67 -7.32 2.39 4.45
N ALA A 68 -7.13 3.40 3.60
CA ALA A 68 -6.12 4.43 3.79
C ALA A 68 -6.42 5.18 5.11
N THR A 69 -7.64 5.63 5.33
CA THR A 69 -7.99 6.37 6.56
C THR A 69 -8.02 5.48 7.81
N ASN A 70 -8.51 4.24 7.68
CA ASN A 70 -8.62 3.29 8.78
C ASN A 70 -8.23 1.87 8.34
N PRO A 71 -6.92 1.54 8.35
CA PRO A 71 -6.43 0.22 7.94
C PRO A 71 -7.01 -0.92 8.78
N SER A 72 -7.30 -0.65 10.06
CA SER A 72 -7.86 -1.65 10.99
C SER A 72 -9.28 -2.10 10.61
N SER A 73 -9.96 -1.38 9.73
CA SER A 73 -11.29 -1.77 9.22
C SER A 73 -11.28 -2.95 8.24
N HIS A 74 -10.10 -3.44 7.85
CA HIS A 74 -9.96 -4.62 7.00
C HIS A 74 -10.09 -5.93 7.79
N VAL A 75 -10.76 -6.92 7.21
CA VAL A 75 -11.06 -8.22 7.86
C VAL A 75 -9.81 -8.99 8.34
N LEU A 76 -8.65 -8.77 7.71
CA LEU A 76 -7.40 -9.43 8.09
C LEU A 76 -6.70 -8.78 9.29
N HIS A 77 -7.13 -7.60 9.73
CA HIS A 77 -6.52 -6.91 10.87
C HIS A 77 -6.52 -7.79 12.12
N GLY A 78 -5.40 -7.77 12.86
CA GLY A 78 -5.27 -8.50 14.11
C GLY A 78 -5.03 -10.01 13.97
N THR A 79 -4.93 -10.56 12.75
CA THR A 79 -4.60 -11.97 12.50
C THR A 79 -3.24 -12.36 13.13
N SER A 80 -2.27 -11.45 13.09
CA SER A 80 -0.97 -11.58 13.73
C SER A 80 -0.49 -10.22 14.25
N LYS A 81 0.44 -10.25 15.21
CA LYS A 81 1.06 -9.06 15.81
C LYS A 81 2.56 -8.96 15.51
N GLN A 82 3.07 -9.77 14.58
CA GLN A 82 4.49 -9.91 14.34
C GLN A 82 5.17 -8.58 13.95
N TRP A 83 4.49 -7.70 13.22
CA TRP A 83 5.03 -6.41 12.75
C TRP A 83 4.25 -5.22 13.32
N ARG A 84 3.66 -5.40 14.51
CA ARG A 84 2.69 -4.47 15.08
C ARG A 84 3.26 -3.05 15.21
N GLN A 85 2.62 -2.11 14.52
CA GLN A 85 2.88 -0.68 14.66
C GLN A 85 1.64 0.10 14.21
N GLY A 86 1.36 1.22 14.88
CA GLY A 86 0.24 2.11 14.53
C GLY A 86 0.58 3.07 13.41
N VAL A 87 -0.44 3.69 12.80
CA VAL A 87 -0.30 4.69 11.73
C VAL A 87 0.62 5.87 12.10
N ASN A 88 0.73 6.19 13.38
CA ASN A 88 1.64 7.22 13.89
C ASN A 88 3.13 6.88 13.77
N LYS A 89 3.46 5.68 13.29
CA LYS A 89 4.84 5.23 13.02
C LYS A 89 5.27 5.39 11.55
N ILE A 90 4.43 6.01 10.71
CA ILE A 90 4.84 6.41 9.36
C ILE A 90 5.97 7.46 9.49
N PRO A 91 7.16 7.19 8.95
CA PRO A 91 8.32 8.07 9.11
C PRO A 91 8.09 9.40 8.39
N GLN A 92 8.59 10.47 9.00
CA GLN A 92 8.54 11.82 8.46
C GLN A 92 9.96 12.28 8.10
N GLY A 93 10.12 13.02 7.01
CA GLY A 93 11.41 13.60 6.61
C GLY A 93 12.41 12.62 5.99
N LEU A 94 12.00 11.39 5.64
CA LEU A 94 12.81 10.53 4.79
C LEU A 94 12.81 11.05 3.36
N ASN A 95 13.94 10.89 2.65
CA ASN A 95 13.93 10.99 1.20
C ASN A 95 13.13 9.83 0.59
N GLU A 96 12.80 9.95 -0.69
CA GLU A 96 11.98 8.96 -1.40
C GLU A 96 12.58 7.54 -1.37
N GLN A 97 13.89 7.41 -1.57
CA GLN A 97 14.55 6.12 -1.60
C GLN A 97 14.50 5.40 -0.25
N ASP A 98 14.78 6.11 0.83
CA ASP A 98 14.74 5.55 2.19
C ASP A 98 13.30 5.26 2.63
N PHE A 99 12.35 6.07 2.18
CA PHE A 99 10.92 5.79 2.38
C PHE A 99 10.49 4.51 1.66
N GLU A 100 10.90 4.30 0.41
CA GLU A 100 10.64 3.04 -0.32
C GLU A 100 11.28 1.84 0.37
N LYS A 101 12.53 1.96 0.83
CA LYS A 101 13.20 0.89 1.58
C LYS A 101 12.42 0.55 2.85
N TRP A 102 11.98 1.56 3.60
CA TRP A 102 11.13 1.35 4.77
C TRP A 102 9.81 0.68 4.38
N LEU A 103 9.10 1.19 3.38
CA LEU A 103 7.77 0.71 2.96
C LEU A 103 7.83 -0.77 2.55
N TRP A 104 8.81 -1.14 1.75
CA TRP A 104 9.00 -2.51 1.25
C TRP A 104 9.83 -3.41 2.16
N ARG A 105 10.27 -2.89 3.32
CA ARG A 105 11.15 -3.58 4.27
C ARG A 105 12.41 -4.15 3.60
N LEU A 106 12.99 -3.37 2.69
CA LEU A 106 14.24 -3.71 2.03
C LEU A 106 15.44 -3.51 2.98
N PRO A 107 16.53 -4.25 2.79
CA PRO A 107 17.77 -3.97 3.50
C PRO A 107 18.27 -2.55 3.18
N THR A 108 18.82 -1.89 4.20
CA THR A 108 19.43 -0.55 4.11
C THR A 108 20.73 -0.57 3.34
#